data_AF-A0A7S1QR59-F1
#
_entry.id   AF-A0A7S1QR59-F1
#
_cell.length_a   1.000
_cell.length_b   1.000
_cell.length_c   1.000
_cell.angle_alpha   90.00
_cell.angle_beta   90.00
_cell.angle_gamma   90.00
#
_symmetry.space_group_name_H-M   'P 1'
#
loop_
_entity.id
_entity.type
_entity.pdbx_description
1 polymer ?
#
loop_
_entity_poly.entity_id
_entity_poly.type
_entity_poly.pdbx_seq_one_letter_code
_entity_poly.pdbx_strand_id
1 'polypeptide(L)'
;ALGVHPFLKGFRALLQRQLGEEAVWRWVLREEALTETGGDRFLEDAISVLLRLCRRTSPGMVVDCESAVDRGGFLLGVEPDPQLSDHHLSRVLRLLPVDARLEGRPAGELLRTESLRTNISGALDEDGACLRLFLHDHCQLL
;
A
#
# COMPACT_ATOMS: atom_id res chain seq x y z
N ALA A 1 4.97 -14.60 -9.67
CA ALA A 1 5.18 -14.20 -11.07
C ALA A 1 5.97 -12.90 -11.10
N LEU A 2 6.92 -12.70 -12.03
CA LEU A 2 7.77 -11.50 -12.04
C LEU A 2 6.97 -10.18 -12.11
N GLY A 3 5.78 -10.19 -12.71
CA GLY A 3 4.93 -9.01 -12.80
C GLY A 3 4.51 -8.45 -11.44
N VAL A 4 4.38 -9.26 -10.37
CA VAL A 4 3.93 -8.77 -9.06
C VAL A 4 5.00 -7.96 -8.33
N HIS A 5 6.27 -8.06 -8.75
CA HIS A 5 7.40 -7.46 -8.04
C HIS A 5 7.30 -5.92 -7.96
N PRO A 6 7.02 -5.18 -9.05
CA PRO A 6 6.76 -3.74 -8.99
C PRO A 6 5.71 -3.32 -7.96
N PHE A 7 4.58 -4.03 -7.87
CA PHE A 7 3.54 -3.74 -6.89
C PHE A 7 4.05 -3.94 -5.46
N LEU A 8 4.64 -5.11 -5.18
CA LEU A 8 5.18 -5.42 -3.84
C LEU A 8 6.29 -4.44 -3.44
N LYS A 9 7.12 -3.99 -4.38
CA LYS A 9 8.12 -2.94 -4.13
C LYS A 9 7.49 -1.60 -3.78
N GLY A 10 6.50 -1.16 -4.56
CA GLY A 10 5.79 0.10 -4.31
C GLY A 10 5.08 0.08 -2.95
N PHE A 11 4.39 -1.02 -2.65
CA PHE A 11 3.72 -1.19 -1.36
C PHE A 11 4.71 -1.26 -0.19
N ARG A 12 5.82 -2.00 -0.34
CA ARG A 12 6.90 -2.01 0.66
C ARG A 12 7.47 -0.61 0.87
N ALA A 13 7.74 0.14 -0.20
CA ALA A 13 8.27 1.49 -0.13
C ALA A 13 7.31 2.45 0.57
N LEU A 14 6.00 2.35 0.31
CA LEU A 14 4.97 3.11 1.03
C LEU A 14 5.04 2.84 2.54
N LEU A 15 4.98 1.58 2.96
CA LEU A 15 4.98 1.22 4.37
C LEU A 15 6.30 1.61 5.06
N GLN A 16 7.44 1.42 4.39
CA GLN A 16 8.76 1.85 4.90
C GLN A 16 8.82 3.36 5.07
N ARG A 17 8.28 4.10 4.10
CA ARG A 17 8.23 5.56 4.16
C ARG A 17 7.29 6.05 5.26
N GLN A 18 6.25 5.30 5.59
CA GLN A 18 5.27 5.69 6.60
C GLN A 18 5.78 5.53 8.04
N LEU A 19 6.74 4.62 8.30
CA LEU A 19 7.27 4.35 9.64
C LEU A 19 7.86 5.60 10.29
N GLY A 20 7.48 5.89 11.53
CA GLY A 20 7.96 7.05 12.30
C GLY A 20 7.46 8.40 11.81
N GLU A 21 6.72 8.45 10.70
CA GLU A 21 6.22 9.69 10.13
C GLU A 21 4.86 10.07 10.72
N GLU A 22 4.71 11.36 11.07
CA GLU A 22 3.46 11.95 11.54
C GLU A 22 2.47 12.21 10.41
N ALA A 23 3.00 12.59 9.23
CA ALA A 23 2.18 12.78 8.04
C ALA A 23 1.89 11.43 7.36
N VAL A 24 0.67 11.28 6.86
CA VAL A 24 0.28 10.13 6.04
C VAL A 24 0.92 10.28 4.65
N TRP A 25 1.47 9.18 4.16
CA TRP A 25 1.97 9.08 2.79
C TRP A 25 0.92 8.47 1.90
N ARG A 26 0.72 9.07 0.73
CA ARG A 26 -0.13 8.54 -0.34
C ARG A 26 0.73 7.84 -1.37
N TRP A 27 0.30 6.67 -1.78
CA TRP A 27 0.81 5.98 -2.94
C TRP A 27 -0.16 6.12 -4.10
N VAL A 28 0.31 6.66 -5.21
CA VAL A 28 -0.47 6.84 -6.44
C VAL A 28 0.09 5.91 -7.51
N LEU A 29 -0.72 5.00 -7.99
CA LEU A 29 -0.35 4.03 -9.03
C LEU A 29 -1.41 3.97 -10.12
N ARG A 30 -0.97 3.53 -11.30
CA ARG A 30 -1.84 3.16 -12.42
C ARG A 30 -2.58 1.86 -12.11
N GLU A 31 -3.89 1.80 -12.35
CA GLU A 31 -4.67 0.57 -12.13
C GLU A 31 -4.15 -0.59 -12.99
N GLU A 32 -3.56 -0.29 -14.15
CA GLU A 32 -2.93 -1.27 -15.04
C GLU A 32 -1.77 -2.03 -14.36
N ALA A 33 -1.10 -1.40 -13.39
CA ALA A 33 -0.04 -2.04 -12.61
C ALA A 33 -0.56 -3.19 -11.72
N LEU A 34 -1.88 -3.29 -11.49
CA LEU A 34 -2.51 -4.38 -10.75
C LEU A 34 -3.00 -5.51 -11.67
N THR A 35 -3.41 -5.18 -12.90
CA THR A 35 -4.02 -6.13 -13.84
C THR A 35 -2.99 -6.82 -14.74
N GLU A 36 -1.90 -6.14 -15.11
CA GLU A 36 -0.87 -6.68 -16.01
C GLU A 36 0.10 -7.67 -15.32
N THR A 37 0.03 -7.80 -13.99
CA THR A 37 1.20 -8.20 -13.19
C THR A 37 1.09 -9.55 -12.47
N GLY A 38 -0.10 -10.10 -12.23
CA GLY A 38 -0.22 -11.31 -11.42
C GLY A 38 -1.40 -12.24 -11.68
N GLY A 39 -2.29 -11.91 -12.61
CA GLY A 39 -3.54 -12.65 -12.84
C GLY A 39 -4.60 -12.39 -11.76
N ASP A 40 -5.81 -12.93 -11.96
CA ASP A 40 -7.01 -12.58 -11.18
C ASP A 40 -6.84 -12.81 -9.67
N ARG A 41 -6.22 -13.91 -9.27
CA ARG A 41 -5.99 -14.23 -7.85
C ARG A 41 -5.06 -13.23 -7.16
N PHE A 42 -4.00 -12.79 -7.85
CA PHE A 42 -3.13 -11.74 -7.32
C PHE A 42 -3.89 -10.42 -7.18
N LEU A 43 -4.70 -10.07 -8.18
CA LEU A 43 -5.49 -8.85 -8.16
C LEU A 43 -6.47 -8.84 -6.97
N GLU A 44 -7.19 -9.94 -6.74
CA GLU A 44 -8.09 -10.12 -5.60
C GLU A 44 -7.36 -9.95 -4.27
N ASP A 45 -6.23 -10.64 -4.10
CA ASP A 45 -5.44 -10.58 -2.87
C ASP A 45 -4.84 -9.17 -2.65
N ALA A 46 -4.32 -8.54 -3.71
CA ALA A 46 -3.76 -7.19 -3.66
C ALA A 46 -4.82 -6.15 -3.28
N ILE A 47 -6.01 -6.21 -3.89
CA ILE A 47 -7.14 -5.33 -3.54
C ILE A 47 -7.57 -5.58 -2.10
N SER A 48 -7.67 -6.85 -1.67
CA SER A 48 -8.04 -7.18 -0.29
C SER A 48 -7.06 -6.61 0.73
N VAL A 49 -5.76 -6.68 0.46
CA VAL A 49 -4.72 -6.05 1.29
C VAL A 49 -4.88 -4.54 1.33
N LEU A 50 -5.05 -3.90 0.17
CA LEU A 50 -5.23 -2.45 0.10
C LEU A 50 -6.50 -1.99 0.84
N LEU A 51 -7.64 -2.66 0.68
CA LEU A 51 -8.90 -2.26 1.33
C LEU A 51 -8.87 -2.36 2.85
N ARG A 52 -8.01 -3.20 3.42
CA ARG A 52 -7.92 -3.40 4.87
C ARG A 52 -6.84 -2.59 5.56
N LEU A 53 -5.72 -2.35 4.87
CA LEU A 53 -4.60 -1.60 5.42
C LEU A 53 -4.58 -0.14 4.96
N CYS A 54 -5.26 0.16 3.86
CA CYS A 54 -5.27 1.46 3.26
C CYS A 54 -6.68 1.98 3.07
N ARG A 55 -6.78 3.29 2.98
CA ARG A 55 -7.99 4.00 2.55
C ARG A 55 -7.78 4.44 1.12
N ARG A 56 -8.79 4.22 0.27
CA ARG A 56 -8.80 4.79 -1.07
C ARG A 56 -9.00 6.30 -0.95
N THR A 57 -8.16 7.05 -1.65
CA THR A 57 -8.29 8.51 -1.71
C THR A 57 -8.90 8.90 -3.05
N SER A 58 -9.82 9.85 -3.04
CA SER A 58 -10.36 10.40 -4.28
C SER A 58 -9.23 10.97 -5.15
N PRO A 59 -9.29 10.78 -6.48
CA PRO A 59 -8.33 11.36 -7.42
C PRO A 59 -8.53 12.89 -7.57
N GLY A 60 -8.45 13.64 -6.48
CA GLY A 60 -8.70 15.09 -6.50
C GLY A 60 -8.03 15.91 -5.40
N MET A 61 -7.30 15.29 -4.48
CA MET A 61 -6.68 16.01 -3.34
C MET A 61 -5.19 16.33 -3.54
N VAL A 62 -4.58 15.91 -4.64
CA VAL A 62 -3.26 16.39 -5.06
C VAL A 62 -3.41 16.86 -6.51
N VAL A 63 -2.91 18.06 -6.77
CA VAL A 63 -2.98 18.84 -8.01
C VAL A 63 -2.30 18.11 -9.19
N ASP A 64 -2.85 16.96 -9.60
CA ASP A 64 -2.32 16.21 -10.76
C ASP A 64 -3.30 15.18 -11.35
N CYS A 65 -4.58 15.25 -10.98
CA CYS A 65 -5.57 14.32 -11.54
C CYS A 65 -6.13 14.79 -12.88
N GLU A 66 -5.99 16.07 -13.21
CA GLU A 66 -6.31 16.60 -14.55
C GLU A 66 -5.30 16.11 -15.60
N SER A 67 -4.06 15.80 -15.19
CA SER A 67 -3.01 15.23 -16.05
C SER A 67 -3.24 13.75 -16.42
N ALA A 68 -4.17 13.05 -15.75
CA ALA A 68 -4.40 11.61 -15.92
C ALA A 68 -5.23 11.29 -17.18
N VAL A 69 -6.15 12.18 -17.55
CA VAL A 69 -7.03 11.99 -18.72
C VAL A 69 -6.22 12.07 -20.03
N ASP A 70 -5.17 12.90 -20.06
CA ASP A 70 -4.28 13.07 -21.22
C ASP A 70 -3.27 11.92 -21.41
N ARG A 71 -3.11 11.02 -20.42
CA ARG A 71 -2.21 9.85 -20.50
C ARG A 71 -2.91 8.49 -20.35
N GLY A 72 -4.22 8.46 -20.62
CA GLY A 72 -4.97 7.23 -20.94
C GLY A 72 -4.96 6.12 -19.88
N GLY A 73 -5.05 6.43 -18.59
CA GLY A 73 -5.17 5.40 -17.55
C GLY A 73 -5.82 5.88 -16.27
N PHE A 74 -6.42 4.96 -15.51
CA PHE A 74 -7.03 5.27 -14.22
C PHE A 74 -5.97 5.27 -13.11
N LEU A 75 -5.94 6.33 -12.31
CA LEU A 75 -5.05 6.44 -11.16
C LEU A 75 -5.76 5.99 -9.87
N LEU A 76 -5.12 5.07 -9.16
CA LEU A 76 -5.49 4.63 -7.83
C LEU A 76 -4.60 5.33 -6.81
N GLY A 77 -5.20 6.15 -5.95
CA GLY A 77 -4.54 6.70 -4.77
C GLY A 77 -4.93 5.92 -3.52
N VAL A 78 -3.93 5.47 -2.75
CA VAL A 78 -4.12 4.77 -1.47
C VAL A 78 -3.23 5.37 -0.40
N GLU A 79 -3.76 5.46 0.81
CA GLU A 79 -3.06 5.94 2.00
C GLU A 79 -3.14 4.86 3.09
N PRO A 80 -2.07 4.52 3.82
CA PRO A 80 -2.17 3.67 5.00
C PRO A 80 -3.20 4.25 5.96
N ASP A 81 -4.01 3.39 6.58
CA ASP A 81 -4.97 3.86 7.56
C ASP A 81 -4.24 4.64 8.68
N PRO A 82 -4.63 5.90 8.99
CA PRO A 82 -4.00 6.70 10.03
C PRO A 82 -3.94 6.05 11.42
N GLN A 83 -4.82 5.06 11.68
CA GLN A 83 -4.87 4.29 12.91
C GLN A 83 -3.89 3.10 12.92
N LEU A 84 -3.21 2.80 11.82
CA LEU A 84 -2.14 1.80 11.85
C LEU A 84 -0.93 2.37 12.60
N SER A 85 -0.49 1.63 13.60
CA SER A 85 0.74 1.91 14.36
C SER A 85 1.99 1.46 13.64
N ASP A 86 3.14 1.97 14.07
CA ASP A 86 4.43 1.52 13.54
C ASP A 86 4.67 0.02 13.82
N HIS A 87 4.10 -0.50 14.90
CA HIS A 87 4.13 -1.94 15.18
C HIS A 87 3.33 -2.73 14.14
N HIS A 88 2.13 -2.28 13.78
CA HIS A 88 1.34 -2.90 12.71
C HIS A 88 2.04 -2.82 11.35
N LEU A 89 2.52 -1.63 10.96
CA LEU A 89 3.24 -1.44 9.69
C LEU A 89 4.50 -2.33 9.62
N SER A 90 5.27 -2.40 10.70
CA SER A 90 6.46 -3.26 10.80
C SER A 90 6.12 -4.74 10.69
N ARG A 91 4.97 -5.19 11.22
CA ARG A 91 4.51 -6.58 11.07
C ARG A 91 4.21 -6.90 9.61
N VAL A 92 3.52 -6.03 8.90
CA VAL A 92 3.23 -6.22 7.47
C VAL A 92 4.52 -6.23 6.65
N LEU A 93 5.44 -5.30 6.93
CA LEU A 93 6.74 -5.22 6.25
C LEU A 93 7.62 -6.47 6.40
N ARG A 94 7.51 -7.19 7.53
CA ARG A 94 8.22 -8.45 7.76
C ARG A 94 7.65 -9.62 6.96
N LEU A 95 6.41 -9.51 6.51
CA LEU A 95 5.78 -10.53 5.69
C LEU A 95 6.11 -10.30 4.21
N LEU A 96 6.12 -9.05 3.74
CA LEU A 96 6.50 -8.73 2.37
C LEU A 96 7.92 -9.25 2.02
N PRO A 97 8.16 -9.70 0.77
CA PRO A 97 9.50 -10.13 0.39
C PRO A 97 10.50 -8.98 0.58
N VAL A 98 11.72 -9.33 0.95
CA VAL A 98 12.81 -8.35 1.06
C VAL A 98 13.11 -7.75 -0.31
N ASP A 99 13.44 -6.47 -0.36
CA ASP A 99 13.59 -5.73 -1.63
C ASP A 99 14.60 -6.38 -2.59
N ALA A 100 15.68 -6.96 -2.06
CA ALA A 100 16.69 -7.68 -2.85
C ALA A 100 16.16 -8.90 -3.62
N ARG A 101 14.97 -9.42 -3.25
CA ARG A 101 14.29 -10.52 -3.96
C ARG A 101 13.23 -10.05 -4.95
N LEU A 102 13.00 -8.74 -5.01
CA LEU A 102 12.03 -8.13 -5.91
C LEU A 102 12.77 -7.50 -7.10
N GLU A 103 12.23 -7.69 -8.30
CA GLU A 103 12.79 -7.18 -9.54
C GLU A 103 12.04 -5.94 -10.03
N GLY A 104 12.64 -5.21 -10.96
CA GLY A 104 12.02 -4.03 -11.57
C GLY A 104 11.98 -2.80 -10.67
N ARG A 105 11.34 -1.75 -11.18
CA ARG A 105 11.08 -0.48 -10.46
C ARG A 105 9.80 -0.61 -9.63
N PRO A 106 9.70 0.07 -8.48
CA PRO A 106 8.44 0.15 -7.75
C PRO A 106 7.35 0.75 -8.65
N ALA A 107 6.15 0.18 -8.59
CA ALA A 107 4.99 0.78 -9.23
C ALA A 107 4.57 2.05 -8.46
N GLY A 108 4.10 3.06 -9.20
CA GLY A 108 3.55 4.28 -8.63
C GLY A 108 4.54 5.22 -7.96
N GLU A 109 4.01 6.28 -7.37
CA GLU A 109 4.75 7.39 -6.77
C GLU A 109 4.27 7.65 -5.34
N LEU A 110 5.17 8.11 -4.48
CA LEU A 110 4.88 8.41 -3.07
C LEU A 110 4.79 9.93 -2.87
N LEU A 111 3.67 10.37 -2.33
CA LEU A 111 3.36 11.78 -2.09
C LEU A 111 3.07 11.98 -0.61
N ARG A 112 3.73 12.96 0.02
CA ARG A 112 3.41 13.34 1.40
C ARG A 112 2.09 14.12 1.41
N THR A 113 1.19 13.81 2.34
CA THR A 113 -0.09 14.52 2.48
C THR A 113 -0.09 15.42 3.71
N GLU A 114 -1.15 16.22 3.85
CA GLU A 114 -1.41 17.03 5.05
C GLU A 114 -2.15 16.25 6.14
N SER A 115 -2.61 15.02 5.85
CA SER A 115 -3.29 14.19 6.82
C SER A 115 -2.31 13.65 7.86
N LEU A 116 -2.74 13.61 9.12
CA LEU A 116 -1.92 13.15 10.23
C LEU A 116 -2.27 11.72 10.62
N ARG A 117 -1.26 10.97 11.05
CA ARG A 117 -1.43 9.68 11.73
C ARG A 117 -1.86 9.89 13.16
N THR A 118 -2.80 9.07 13.60
CA THR A 118 -3.44 9.20 14.93
C THR A 118 -3.00 8.12 15.92
N ASN A 119 -2.28 7.09 15.47
CA ASN A 119 -1.88 5.95 16.32
C ASN A 119 -0.43 5.49 16.10
N ILE A 120 0.51 6.40 15.86
CA ILE A 120 1.91 6.05 15.54
C ILE A 120 2.52 5.09 16.59
N SER A 121 2.31 5.40 17.86
CA SER A 121 2.85 4.64 19.00
C SER A 121 2.12 3.33 19.31
N GLY A 122 0.96 3.08 18.69
CA GLY A 122 0.13 1.91 19.00
C GLY A 122 -0.70 2.00 20.27
N ALA A 123 -0.90 3.21 20.81
CA ALA A 123 -1.76 3.42 21.98
C ALA A 123 -3.22 2.98 21.77
N LEU A 124 -3.68 2.89 20.51
CA LEU A 124 -5.00 2.43 20.11
C LEU A 124 -4.98 1.01 19.51
N ASP A 125 -3.86 0.29 19.60
CA ASP A 125 -3.78 -1.07 19.09
C ASP A 125 -4.63 -2.02 19.97
N GLU A 126 -5.62 -2.69 19.36
CA GLU A 126 -6.29 -3.82 19.99
C GLU A 126 -5.35 -5.03 20.10
N ASP A 127 -5.58 -5.92 21.07
CA ASP A 127 -4.80 -7.15 21.23
C ASP A 127 -4.69 -7.89 19.89
N GLY A 128 -3.46 -7.96 19.35
CA GLY A 128 -3.15 -8.08 17.91
C GLY A 128 -3.49 -9.40 17.20
N ALA A 129 -4.61 -10.04 17.54
CA ALA A 129 -5.20 -11.22 16.92
C ALA A 129 -5.76 -10.93 15.52
N CYS A 130 -6.47 -9.80 15.33
CA CYS A 130 -7.10 -9.44 14.05
C CYS A 130 -6.09 -9.32 12.90
N LEU A 131 -4.97 -8.60 13.11
CA LEU A 131 -3.95 -8.44 12.07
C LEU A 131 -3.22 -9.76 11.75
N ARG A 132 -3.11 -10.66 12.73
CA ARG A 132 -2.41 -11.95 12.58
C ARG A 132 -3.22 -12.95 11.77
N LEU A 133 -4.52 -13.05 12.05
CA LEU A 133 -5.46 -13.89 11.29
C LEU A 133 -5.59 -13.41 9.84
N PHE A 134 -5.66 -12.09 9.65
CA PHE A 134 -5.75 -11.48 8.33
C PHE A 134 -4.57 -11.85 7.42
N LEU A 135 -3.34 -11.71 7.94
CA LEU A 135 -2.14 -12.00 7.19
C LEU A 135 -1.95 -13.50 6.95
N HIS A 136 -2.45 -14.37 7.84
CA HIS A 136 -2.39 -15.81 7.64
C HIS A 136 -3.29 -16.29 6.48
N ASP A 137 -4.50 -15.74 6.37
CA ASP A 137 -5.48 -16.25 5.41
C ASP A 137 -5.34 -15.65 4.00
N HIS A 138 -4.70 -14.48 3.87
CA HIS A 138 -4.66 -13.71 2.62
C HIS A 138 -3.24 -13.47 2.09
N CYS A 139 -2.20 -13.89 2.84
CA CYS A 139 -0.82 -13.87 2.35
C CYS A 139 -0.35 -15.20 1.76
N GLN A 140 -1.19 -15.89 0.97
CA GLN A 140 -0.64 -16.88 0.03
C GLN A 140 0.14 -16.21 -1.12
N LEU A 141 0.15 -14.88 -1.15
CA LEU A 141 1.02 -14.03 -1.98
C LEU A 141 2.51 -14.04 -1.58
N LEU A 142 2.88 -14.61 -0.42
CA LEU A 142 4.22 -14.52 0.16
C LEU A 142 4.98 -15.85 0.18
#